data_AF-A0A1X0XPP6-F1
#
_entry.id   AF-A0A1X0XPP6-F1
#
_cell.length_a   1.000
_cell.length_b   1.000
_cell.length_c   1.000
_cell.angle_alpha   90.00
_cell.angle_beta   90.00
_cell.angle_gamma   90.00
#
_symmetry.space_group_name_H-M   'P 1'
#
loop_
_entity.id
_entity.type
_entity.pdbx_description
1 polymer ?
#
loop_
_entity_poly.entity_id
_entity_poly.type
_entity_poly.pdbx_seq_one_letter_code
_entity_poly.pdbx_strand_id
1 'polypeptide(L)'
;MSAALFDLALRVAARDAGGPVPRLLHNPAPARDVKVAVAARRTGPVVHVQAVGPDGHSYSGTGADGLAALARAAGCVAGDFCGGATALVDTPATLRALAGLARSYADPARCAGIDVAAGSALAGWWVERAAHPGTSAVTDVLSTSRARFMLGMAPGADHAGAWRAALSVPNGVSGLHDWHRAVTGGLLLPGLDALREDDDWQLEVMQEAVREQRSWDRPETLHVAAARLASRCDAADLYEAALLADPLWRGGG
;
A
#
# COMPACT_ATOMS: atom_id res chain seq x y z
N MET A 1 -25.05 20.52 5.68
CA MET A 1 -24.97 20.07 4.27
C MET A 1 -24.76 18.55 4.28
N SER A 2 -25.40 17.75 3.41
CA SER A 2 -25.16 16.29 3.42
C SER A 2 -23.86 15.93 2.68
N ALA A 3 -23.21 14.83 3.05
CA ALA A 3 -21.98 14.37 2.40
C ALA A 3 -22.14 14.19 0.87
N ALA A 4 -23.31 13.73 0.43
CA ALA A 4 -23.61 13.58 -0.99
C ALA A 4 -23.66 14.91 -1.75
N LEU A 5 -24.18 15.98 -1.14
CA LEU A 5 -24.21 17.31 -1.74
C LEU A 5 -22.82 17.95 -1.79
N PHE A 6 -22.00 17.74 -0.75
CA PHE A 6 -20.61 18.17 -0.73
C PHE A 6 -19.79 17.47 -1.83
N ASP A 7 -19.89 16.14 -1.94
CA ASP A 7 -19.21 15.39 -2.99
C ASP A 7 -19.70 15.80 -4.40
N LEU A 8 -20.99 16.09 -4.57
CA LEU A 8 -21.52 16.62 -5.83
C LEU A 8 -20.92 18.00 -6.17
N ALA A 9 -20.85 18.90 -5.19
CA ALA A 9 -20.26 20.23 -5.38
C ALA A 9 -18.77 20.12 -5.79
N LEU A 10 -18.00 19.24 -5.13
CA LEU A 10 -16.61 18.99 -5.51
C LEU A 10 -16.48 18.41 -6.92
N ARG A 11 -17.39 17.53 -7.35
CA ARG A 11 -17.39 17.00 -8.72
C ARG A 11 -17.67 18.10 -9.76
N VAL A 12 -18.62 18.98 -9.49
CA VAL A 12 -18.90 20.13 -10.36
C VAL A 12 -17.67 21.04 -10.43
N ALA A 13 -17.07 21.38 -9.29
CA ALA A 13 -15.85 22.18 -9.25
C ALA A 13 -14.68 21.53 -10.02
N ALA A 14 -14.47 20.23 -9.87
CA ALA A 14 -13.44 19.49 -10.59
C ALA A 14 -13.67 19.47 -12.10
N ARG A 15 -14.93 19.32 -12.53
CA ARG A 15 -15.28 19.36 -13.95
C ARG A 15 -15.00 20.73 -14.53
N ASP A 16 -15.41 21.79 -13.83
CA ASP A 16 -15.26 23.16 -14.30
C ASP A 16 -13.79 23.62 -14.28
N ALA A 17 -12.97 23.11 -13.34
CA ALA A 17 -11.53 23.33 -13.28
C ALA A 17 -10.73 22.47 -14.30
N GLY A 18 -11.34 21.43 -14.88
CA GLY A 18 -10.68 20.51 -15.81
C GLY A 18 -9.66 19.56 -15.17
N GLY A 19 -9.69 19.37 -13.85
CA GLY A 19 -8.70 18.59 -13.13
C GLY A 19 -9.14 18.17 -11.73
N PRO A 20 -8.33 17.36 -11.02
CA PRO A 20 -8.64 16.94 -9.65
C PRO A 20 -8.70 18.13 -8.69
N VAL A 21 -9.69 18.14 -7.79
CA VAL A 21 -9.79 19.13 -6.71
C VAL A 21 -9.63 18.44 -5.35
N PRO A 22 -9.03 19.11 -4.35
CA PRO A 22 -8.81 18.51 -3.03
C PRO A 22 -10.12 18.24 -2.29
N ARG A 23 -10.21 17.03 -1.73
CA ARG A 23 -11.22 16.58 -0.75
C ARG A 23 -10.64 16.57 0.67
N LEU A 24 -9.34 16.32 0.78
CA LEU A 24 -8.56 16.45 2.02
C LEU A 24 -7.43 17.43 1.77
N LEU A 25 -7.10 18.23 2.79
CA LEU A 25 -5.95 19.13 2.73
C LEU A 25 -4.65 18.33 2.93
N HIS A 26 -4.63 17.50 3.96
CA HIS A 26 -3.47 16.72 4.37
C HIS A 26 -3.36 15.39 3.60
N ASN A 27 -2.17 14.84 3.58
CA ASN A 27 -1.85 13.54 3.01
C ASN A 27 -2.39 12.41 3.91
N PRO A 28 -3.27 11.53 3.41
CA PRO A 28 -3.82 10.44 4.20
C PRO A 28 -2.99 9.14 4.17
N ALA A 29 -1.88 9.11 3.43
CA ALA A 29 -1.06 7.91 3.27
C ALA A 29 0.39 8.22 3.71
N PRO A 30 0.79 7.85 4.94
CA PRO A 30 2.18 7.92 5.32
C PRO A 30 3.00 6.97 4.45
N ALA A 31 4.28 7.29 4.26
CA ALA A 31 5.19 6.45 3.51
C ALA A 31 6.54 6.38 4.22
N ARG A 32 7.24 5.26 4.02
CA ARG A 32 8.58 5.01 4.54
C ARG A 32 9.63 5.55 3.59
N ASP A 33 10.90 5.54 3.98
CA ASP A 33 11.97 6.12 3.16
C ASP A 33 12.11 5.41 1.81
N VAL A 34 12.05 4.08 1.83
CA VAL A 34 12.04 3.25 0.63
C VAL A 34 10.62 3.01 0.16
N LYS A 35 10.38 3.20 -1.14
CA LYS A 35 9.11 2.89 -1.81
C LYS A 35 9.41 1.93 -2.95
N VAL A 36 8.54 0.96 -3.16
CA VAL A 36 8.64 -0.01 -4.25
C VAL A 36 7.32 -0.04 -4.98
N ALA A 37 7.35 0.29 -6.26
CA ALA A 37 6.19 0.13 -7.11
C ALA A 37 6.02 -1.34 -7.51
N VAL A 38 4.85 -1.91 -7.25
CA VAL A 38 4.62 -3.35 -7.41
C VAL A 38 3.39 -3.62 -8.27
N ALA A 39 3.55 -4.53 -9.23
CA ALA A 39 2.44 -5.18 -9.90
C ALA A 39 2.60 -6.69 -9.81
N ALA A 40 1.50 -7.38 -9.47
CA ALA A 40 1.45 -8.82 -9.45
C ALA A 40 0.17 -9.30 -10.13
N ARG A 41 0.31 -10.26 -11.04
CA ARG A 41 -0.83 -10.87 -11.74
C ARG A 41 -0.70 -12.37 -11.76
N ARG A 42 -1.83 -13.05 -11.55
CA ARG A 42 -1.92 -14.50 -11.74
C ARG A 42 -2.39 -14.81 -13.16
N THR A 43 -1.64 -15.65 -13.85
CA THR A 43 -1.98 -16.22 -15.17
C THR A 43 -1.98 -17.74 -15.02
N GLY A 44 -3.17 -18.34 -14.88
CA GLY A 44 -3.28 -19.77 -14.55
C GLY A 44 -2.60 -20.08 -13.20
N PRO A 45 -1.69 -21.06 -13.12
CA PRO A 45 -0.97 -21.38 -11.88
C PRO A 45 0.19 -20.43 -11.57
N VAL A 46 0.60 -19.59 -12.53
CA VAL A 46 1.80 -18.76 -12.42
C VAL A 46 1.44 -17.37 -11.90
N VAL A 47 2.21 -16.86 -10.94
CA VAL A 47 2.14 -15.46 -10.50
C VAL A 47 3.35 -14.72 -11.08
N HIS A 48 3.09 -13.72 -11.91
CA HIS A 48 4.09 -12.79 -12.44
C HIS A 48 4.18 -11.60 -11.50
N VAL A 49 5.40 -11.20 -11.15
CA VAL A 49 5.67 -10.06 -10.29
C VAL A 49 6.63 -9.11 -11.02
N GLN A 50 6.33 -7.83 -10.97
CA GLN A 50 7.20 -6.75 -11.39
C GLN A 50 7.32 -5.75 -10.24
N ALA A 51 8.54 -5.30 -9.99
CA ALA A 51 8.89 -4.41 -8.90
C ALA A 51 9.84 -3.33 -9.41
N VAL A 52 9.60 -2.07 -9.07
CA VAL A 52 10.48 -0.95 -9.41
C VAL A 52 10.92 -0.27 -8.12
N GLY A 53 12.22 -0.33 -7.85
CA GLY A 53 12.83 0.30 -6.67
C GLY A 53 12.89 1.82 -6.77
N PRO A 54 13.38 2.50 -5.72
CA PRO A 54 13.54 3.96 -5.71
C PRO A 54 14.61 4.46 -6.70
N ASP A 55 15.52 3.58 -7.13
CA ASP A 55 16.54 3.82 -8.14
C ASP A 55 15.99 3.77 -9.58
N GLY A 56 14.72 3.42 -9.76
CA GLY A 56 14.08 3.27 -11.06
C GLY A 56 14.38 1.94 -11.76
N HIS A 57 15.19 1.07 -11.17
CA HIS A 57 15.47 -0.24 -11.77
C HIS A 57 14.24 -1.15 -11.66
N SER A 58 13.88 -1.76 -12.79
CA SER A 58 12.78 -2.71 -12.88
C SER A 58 13.28 -4.14 -12.72
N TYR A 59 12.78 -4.82 -11.70
CA TYR A 59 13.00 -6.24 -11.45
C TYR A 59 11.70 -7.00 -11.75
N SER A 60 11.81 -8.19 -12.32
CA SER A 60 10.63 -9.03 -12.58
C SER A 60 10.97 -10.50 -12.52
N GLY A 61 9.95 -11.31 -12.31
CA GLY A 61 10.07 -12.77 -12.24
C GLY A 61 8.73 -13.44 -12.03
N THR A 62 8.77 -14.76 -11.86
CA THR A 62 7.59 -15.58 -11.56
C THR A 62 7.85 -16.45 -10.34
N GLY A 63 6.83 -16.73 -9.54
CA GLY A 63 7.00 -17.61 -8.37
C GLY A 63 8.08 -17.07 -7.43
N ALA A 64 9.03 -17.93 -7.04
CA ALA A 64 10.19 -17.57 -6.22
C ALA A 64 11.00 -16.40 -6.79
N ASP A 65 11.28 -16.38 -8.09
CA ASP A 65 12.06 -15.31 -8.74
C ASP A 65 11.33 -13.96 -8.67
N GLY A 66 10.00 -13.99 -8.64
CA GLY A 66 9.17 -12.81 -8.42
C GLY A 66 9.33 -12.24 -7.00
N LEU A 67 9.45 -13.11 -5.99
CA LEU A 67 9.71 -12.69 -4.60
C LEU A 67 11.15 -12.16 -4.46
N ALA A 68 12.14 -12.82 -5.06
CA ALA A 68 13.51 -12.30 -5.12
C ALA A 68 13.61 -10.95 -5.86
N ALA A 69 12.77 -10.72 -6.88
CA ALA A 69 12.66 -9.41 -7.53
C ALA A 69 12.11 -8.32 -6.59
N LEU A 70 11.13 -8.65 -5.73
CA LEU A 70 10.66 -7.73 -4.69
C LEU A 70 11.78 -7.41 -3.69
N ALA A 71 12.52 -8.42 -3.23
CA ALA A 71 13.61 -8.22 -2.29
C ALA A 71 14.72 -7.32 -2.87
N ARG A 72 15.06 -7.49 -4.15
CA ARG A 72 15.99 -6.60 -4.87
C ARG A 72 15.49 -5.17 -4.94
N ALA A 73 14.24 -4.96 -5.36
CA ALA A 73 13.66 -3.63 -5.47
C ALA A 73 13.55 -2.92 -4.11
N ALA A 74 13.28 -3.68 -3.04
CA ALA A 74 13.19 -3.18 -1.68
C ALA A 74 14.55 -3.02 -0.97
N GLY A 75 15.65 -3.53 -1.55
CA GLY A 75 16.97 -3.51 -0.95
C GLY A 75 17.20 -4.55 0.17
N CYS A 76 16.31 -5.53 0.33
CA CYS A 76 16.35 -6.51 1.43
C CYS A 76 16.87 -7.90 1.03
N VAL A 77 17.68 -7.99 -0.04
CA VAL A 77 18.20 -9.28 -0.56
C VAL A 77 19.02 -10.08 0.45
N ALA A 78 19.60 -9.44 1.45
CA ALA A 78 20.37 -10.08 2.52
C ALA A 78 19.50 -10.55 3.70
N GLY A 79 18.18 -10.38 3.63
CA GLY A 79 17.26 -10.70 4.72
C GLY A 79 17.13 -9.60 5.78
N ASP A 80 17.64 -8.40 5.53
CA ASP A 80 17.44 -7.21 6.37
C ASP A 80 16.42 -6.27 5.71
N PHE A 81 15.32 -6.00 6.39
CA PHE A 81 14.27 -5.10 5.94
C PHE A 81 14.58 -3.63 6.21
N CYS A 82 15.62 -3.34 6.99
CA CYS A 82 15.95 -2.00 7.45
C CYS A 82 14.70 -1.32 8.05
N GLY A 83 14.31 -0.15 7.52
CA GLY A 83 13.08 0.55 7.92
C GLY A 83 11.80 0.08 7.22
N GLY A 84 11.82 -1.02 6.46
CA GLY A 84 10.67 -1.52 5.69
C GLY A 84 10.35 -0.67 4.46
N ALA A 85 10.19 -1.30 3.30
CA ALA A 85 9.79 -0.58 2.08
C ALA A 85 8.27 -0.43 1.98
N THR A 86 7.75 0.76 1.67
CA THR A 86 6.33 0.92 1.33
C THR A 86 6.03 0.34 -0.05
N ALA A 87 5.06 -0.57 -0.17
CA ALA A 87 4.57 -1.02 -1.48
C ALA A 87 3.58 -0.02 -2.08
N LEU A 88 3.85 0.41 -3.32
CA LEU A 88 2.92 1.21 -4.12
C LEU A 88 2.19 0.28 -5.08
N VAL A 89 0.85 0.25 -4.99
CA VAL A 89 -0.02 -0.59 -5.84
C VAL A 89 -1.15 0.25 -6.41
N ASP A 90 -1.68 -0.13 -7.57
CA ASP A 90 -2.84 0.53 -8.20
C ASP A 90 -4.12 -0.32 -8.23
N THR A 91 -4.04 -1.55 -7.73
CA THR A 91 -5.19 -2.46 -7.69
C THR A 91 -5.11 -3.45 -6.52
N PRO A 92 -6.25 -3.71 -5.82
CA PRO A 92 -6.34 -4.78 -4.83
C PRO A 92 -6.03 -6.17 -5.39
N ALA A 93 -6.08 -6.35 -6.72
CA ALA A 93 -5.69 -7.62 -7.35
C ALA A 93 -4.19 -7.94 -7.15
N THR A 94 -3.32 -6.93 -7.11
CA THR A 94 -1.87 -7.10 -6.88
C THR A 94 -1.62 -7.74 -5.52
N LEU A 95 -2.19 -7.17 -4.45
CA LEU A 95 -2.03 -7.71 -3.10
C LEU A 95 -2.63 -9.11 -2.96
N ARG A 96 -3.76 -9.40 -3.59
CA ARG A 96 -4.33 -10.77 -3.59
C ARG A 96 -3.42 -11.78 -4.28
N ALA A 97 -2.80 -11.42 -5.40
CA ALA A 97 -1.85 -12.28 -6.09
C ALA A 97 -0.58 -12.51 -5.24
N LEU A 98 -0.07 -11.46 -4.61
CA LEU A 98 1.07 -11.54 -3.68
C LEU A 98 0.74 -12.39 -2.45
N ALA A 99 -0.44 -12.26 -1.87
CA ALA A 99 -0.85 -13.02 -0.69
C ALA A 99 -0.74 -14.54 -0.90
N GLY A 100 -1.24 -15.04 -2.03
CA GLY A 100 -1.12 -16.46 -2.36
C GLY A 100 0.32 -16.90 -2.65
N LEU A 101 1.11 -16.02 -3.29
CA LEU A 101 2.50 -16.30 -3.61
C LEU A 101 3.36 -16.32 -2.34
N ALA A 102 3.27 -15.29 -1.50
CA ALA A 102 3.98 -15.16 -0.24
C ALA A 102 3.74 -16.38 0.67
N ARG A 103 2.48 -16.77 0.89
CA ARG A 103 2.16 -17.98 1.69
C ARG A 103 2.75 -19.27 1.11
N SER A 104 2.90 -19.35 -0.22
CA SER A 104 3.54 -20.50 -0.87
C SER A 104 5.05 -20.57 -0.62
N TYR A 105 5.66 -19.51 -0.10
CA TYR A 105 7.08 -19.44 0.27
C TYR A 105 7.25 -18.95 1.71
N ALA A 106 6.26 -19.19 2.57
CA ALA A 106 6.32 -18.72 3.94
C ALA A 106 7.33 -19.49 4.78
N ASP A 107 7.42 -20.79 4.54
CA ASP A 107 8.44 -21.67 5.12
C ASP A 107 9.77 -21.52 4.34
N PRO A 108 10.86 -21.09 5.00
CA PRO A 108 12.17 -20.97 4.37
C PRO A 108 12.69 -22.26 3.73
N ALA A 109 12.24 -23.44 4.17
CA ALA A 109 12.59 -24.71 3.52
C ALA A 109 12.07 -24.82 2.08
N ARG A 110 11.09 -24.00 1.70
CA ARG A 110 10.54 -23.91 0.33
C ARG A 110 11.23 -22.83 -0.51
N CYS A 111 12.12 -22.05 0.09
CA CYS A 111 12.83 -20.96 -0.56
C CYS A 111 14.19 -21.45 -1.09
N ALA A 112 14.55 -21.02 -2.30
CA ALA A 112 15.86 -21.34 -2.87
C ALA A 112 17.00 -20.50 -2.27
N GLY A 113 16.67 -19.40 -1.59
CA GLY A 113 17.63 -18.45 -1.04
C GLY A 113 17.00 -17.46 -0.05
N ILE A 114 17.85 -16.72 0.65
CA ILE A 114 17.45 -15.71 1.64
C ILE A 114 16.67 -14.55 1.01
N ASP A 115 16.95 -14.22 -0.25
CA ASP A 115 16.23 -13.22 -1.03
C ASP A 115 14.77 -13.61 -1.29
N VAL A 116 14.50 -14.88 -1.59
CA VAL A 116 13.13 -15.41 -1.74
C VAL A 116 12.40 -15.39 -0.39
N ALA A 117 13.07 -15.80 0.70
CA ALA A 117 12.48 -15.77 2.04
C ALA A 117 12.19 -14.33 2.50
N ALA A 118 13.11 -13.40 2.25
CA ALA A 118 12.95 -11.98 2.53
C ALA A 118 11.79 -11.37 1.71
N GLY A 119 11.74 -11.63 0.40
CA GLY A 119 10.66 -11.16 -0.46
C GLY A 119 9.30 -11.74 -0.10
N SER A 120 9.26 -13.01 0.33
CA SER A 120 8.07 -13.69 0.85
C SER A 120 7.54 -13.02 2.11
N ALA A 121 8.39 -12.84 3.12
CA ALA A 121 8.03 -12.21 4.39
C ALA A 121 7.64 -10.74 4.21
N LEU A 122 8.35 -9.97 3.38
CA LEU A 122 8.00 -8.59 3.05
C LEU A 122 6.64 -8.50 2.34
N ALA A 123 6.35 -9.39 1.39
CA ALA A 123 5.05 -9.44 0.75
C ALA A 123 3.93 -9.86 1.73
N GLY A 124 4.22 -10.77 2.66
CA GLY A 124 3.33 -11.15 3.75
C GLY A 124 3.00 -9.98 4.68
N TRP A 125 4.02 -9.21 5.06
CA TRP A 125 3.91 -7.97 5.82
C TRP A 125 2.98 -6.96 5.12
N TRP A 126 3.22 -6.66 3.84
CA TRP A 126 2.36 -5.76 3.07
C TRP A 126 0.90 -6.23 3.02
N VAL A 127 0.67 -7.52 2.77
CA VAL A 127 -0.69 -8.08 2.70
C VAL A 127 -1.42 -7.96 4.04
N GLU A 128 -0.71 -8.17 5.15
CA GLU A 128 -1.27 -8.05 6.49
C GLU A 128 -1.60 -6.59 6.83
N ARG A 129 -0.65 -5.68 6.56
CA ARG A 129 -0.80 -4.25 6.84
C ARG A 129 -1.79 -3.54 5.92
N ALA A 130 -2.03 -4.02 4.71
CA ALA A 130 -3.03 -3.45 3.80
C ALA A 130 -4.48 -3.46 4.35
N ALA A 131 -4.76 -4.21 5.41
CA ALA A 131 -6.04 -4.18 6.11
C ALA A 131 -6.18 -3.04 7.14
N HIS A 132 -5.11 -2.26 7.38
CA HIS A 132 -5.06 -1.18 8.36
C HIS A 132 -5.10 0.17 7.65
N PRO A 133 -6.21 0.94 7.75
CA PRO A 133 -6.28 2.29 7.20
C PRO A 133 -5.13 3.15 7.75
N GLY A 134 -4.54 4.00 6.90
CA GLY A 134 -3.43 4.87 7.29
C GLY A 134 -2.09 4.16 7.52
N THR A 135 -1.96 2.86 7.19
CA THR A 135 -0.66 2.17 7.23
C THR A 135 0.38 2.85 6.34
N SER A 136 1.63 2.81 6.78
CA SER A 136 2.82 3.19 6.02
C SER A 136 3.41 2.06 5.18
N ALA A 137 2.92 0.83 5.36
CA ALA A 137 3.45 -0.36 4.68
C ALA A 137 2.99 -0.47 3.23
N VAL A 138 1.76 -0.04 2.92
CA VAL A 138 1.17 -0.15 1.58
C VAL A 138 0.36 1.09 1.23
N THR A 139 0.59 1.62 0.05
CA THR A 139 -0.22 2.68 -0.54
C THR A 139 -0.91 2.16 -1.80
N ASP A 140 -2.23 1.96 -1.73
CA ASP A 140 -3.07 1.84 -2.92
C ASP A 140 -3.31 3.24 -3.50
N VAL A 141 -2.51 3.61 -4.51
CA VAL A 141 -2.51 4.97 -5.06
C VAL A 141 -3.87 5.38 -5.62
N LEU A 142 -4.69 4.43 -6.10
CA LEU A 142 -6.03 4.73 -6.60
C LEU A 142 -6.99 5.02 -5.44
N SER A 143 -6.95 4.20 -4.40
CA SER A 143 -7.75 4.43 -3.19
C SER A 143 -7.34 5.72 -2.47
N THR A 144 -6.04 6.00 -2.36
CA THR A 144 -5.51 7.27 -1.83
C THR A 144 -5.93 8.46 -2.67
N SER A 145 -5.93 8.35 -4.01
CA SER A 145 -6.42 9.41 -4.91
C SER A 145 -7.87 9.77 -4.62
N ARG A 146 -8.73 8.76 -4.44
CA ARG A 146 -10.16 8.92 -4.14
C ARG A 146 -10.44 9.48 -2.75
N ALA A 147 -9.59 9.15 -1.78
CA ALA A 147 -9.67 9.72 -0.45
C ALA A 147 -9.30 11.21 -0.48
N ARG A 148 -8.22 11.54 -1.19
CA ARG A 148 -7.62 12.88 -1.15
C ARG A 148 -8.22 13.88 -2.12
N PHE A 149 -8.68 13.45 -3.28
CA PHE A 149 -9.14 14.32 -4.35
C PHE A 149 -10.49 13.86 -4.93
N MET A 150 -11.11 14.73 -5.71
CA MET A 150 -12.32 14.45 -6.48
C MET A 150 -12.07 14.73 -7.97
N LEU A 151 -12.53 13.84 -8.85
CA LEU A 151 -12.58 14.07 -10.29
C LEU A 151 -13.97 14.54 -10.72
N GLY A 152 -14.03 15.34 -11.79
CA GLY A 152 -15.26 15.87 -12.38
C GLY A 152 -16.09 14.86 -13.18
N MET A 153 -16.15 13.61 -12.72
CA MET A 153 -16.82 12.51 -13.40
C MET A 153 -18.03 12.01 -12.59
N ALA A 154 -18.85 11.15 -13.18
CA ALA A 154 -19.97 10.51 -12.49
C ALA A 154 -19.48 9.57 -11.36
N PRO A 155 -20.25 9.39 -10.27
CA PRO A 155 -19.93 8.42 -9.23
C PRO A 155 -19.70 7.02 -9.80
N GLY A 156 -18.57 6.40 -9.43
CA GLY A 156 -18.20 5.06 -9.91
C GLY A 156 -17.63 4.99 -11.33
N ALA A 157 -17.61 6.08 -12.08
CA ALA A 157 -17.01 6.12 -13.42
C ALA A 157 -15.47 6.23 -13.39
N ASP A 158 -14.88 6.61 -12.26
CA ASP A 158 -13.44 6.77 -12.14
C ASP A 158 -12.72 5.42 -12.02
N HIS A 159 -11.59 5.32 -12.71
CA HIS A 159 -10.74 4.14 -12.77
C HIS A 159 -9.28 4.58 -12.88
N ALA A 160 -8.35 3.63 -12.77
CA ALA A 160 -6.92 3.94 -12.73
C ALA A 160 -6.44 4.79 -13.92
N GLY A 161 -6.85 4.44 -15.15
CA GLY A 161 -6.53 5.22 -16.35
C GLY A 161 -7.00 6.68 -16.31
N ALA A 162 -8.20 6.96 -15.77
CA ALA A 162 -8.72 8.32 -15.67
C ALA A 162 -7.90 9.16 -14.67
N TRP A 163 -7.55 8.57 -13.52
CA TRP A 163 -6.69 9.21 -12.53
C TRP A 163 -5.28 9.45 -13.06
N ARG A 164 -4.69 8.48 -13.77
CA ARG A 164 -3.39 8.67 -14.42
C ARG A 164 -3.42 9.84 -15.41
N ALA A 165 -4.44 9.90 -16.27
CA ALA A 165 -4.59 11.00 -17.21
C ALA A 165 -4.74 12.35 -16.50
N ALA A 166 -5.59 12.42 -15.47
CA ALA A 166 -5.85 13.64 -14.72
C ALA A 166 -4.63 14.14 -13.93
N LEU A 167 -3.74 13.25 -13.50
CA LEU A 167 -2.51 13.55 -12.76
C LEU A 167 -1.26 13.58 -13.65
N SER A 168 -1.40 13.44 -14.97
CA SER A 168 -0.28 13.32 -15.93
C SER A 168 0.72 12.21 -15.57
N VAL A 169 0.25 11.09 -15.01
CA VAL A 169 1.07 9.97 -14.58
C VAL A 169 1.37 9.03 -15.74
N PRO A 170 2.64 8.65 -15.97
CA PRO A 170 2.99 7.66 -16.98
C PRO A 170 2.34 6.29 -16.76
N ASN A 171 2.10 5.56 -17.85
CA ASN A 171 1.65 4.18 -17.77
C ASN A 171 2.74 3.25 -17.23
N GLY A 172 2.31 2.10 -16.69
CA GLY A 172 3.20 1.05 -16.19
C GLY A 172 3.51 1.17 -14.71
N VAL A 173 4.31 0.22 -14.21
CA VAL A 173 4.62 0.08 -12.78
C VAL A 173 5.51 1.22 -12.28
N SER A 174 6.49 1.65 -13.07
CA SER A 174 7.36 2.79 -12.70
C SER A 174 6.55 4.07 -12.44
N GLY A 175 5.48 4.31 -13.21
CA GLY A 175 4.61 5.46 -13.04
C GLY A 175 3.88 5.52 -11.68
N LEU A 176 3.84 4.41 -10.91
CA LEU A 176 3.26 4.43 -9.56
C LEU A 176 4.06 5.32 -8.59
N HIS A 177 5.37 5.50 -8.81
CA HIS A 177 6.17 6.44 -8.02
C HIS A 177 5.73 7.88 -8.26
N ASP A 178 5.48 8.25 -9.52
CA ASP A 178 4.99 9.58 -9.89
C ASP A 178 3.57 9.79 -9.39
N TRP A 179 2.72 8.77 -9.50
CA TRP A 179 1.36 8.80 -8.97
C TRP A 179 1.37 9.02 -7.46
N HIS A 180 2.13 8.20 -6.73
CA HIS A 180 2.29 8.33 -5.29
C HIS A 180 2.72 9.75 -4.91
N ARG A 181 3.77 10.28 -5.54
CA ARG A 181 4.26 11.65 -5.30
C ARG A 181 3.17 12.70 -5.52
N ALA A 182 2.38 12.55 -6.58
CA ALA A 182 1.28 13.47 -6.87
C ALA A 182 0.19 13.44 -5.79
N VAL A 183 -0.08 12.28 -5.18
CA VAL A 183 -1.20 12.11 -4.23
C VAL A 183 -0.79 12.18 -2.77
N THR A 184 0.49 12.11 -2.44
CA THR A 184 0.99 12.17 -1.06
C THR A 184 1.78 13.44 -0.74
N GLY A 185 1.79 14.44 -1.62
CA GLY A 185 2.47 15.72 -1.36
C GLY A 185 1.88 16.50 -0.17
N GLY A 186 2.60 17.45 0.41
CA GLY A 186 2.11 18.26 1.53
C GLY A 186 2.17 17.57 2.90
N LEU A 187 1.56 18.19 3.91
CA LEU A 187 1.62 17.73 5.30
C LEU A 187 0.82 16.44 5.50
N LEU A 188 1.36 15.51 6.31
CA LEU A 188 0.66 14.30 6.72
C LEU A 188 -0.58 14.64 7.56
N LEU A 189 -1.63 13.82 7.48
CA LEU A 189 -2.76 13.91 8.40
C LEU A 189 -2.26 13.82 9.85
N PRO A 190 -2.57 14.82 10.70
CA PRO A 190 -2.13 14.81 12.08
C PRO A 190 -2.58 13.54 12.81
N GLY A 191 -1.66 12.90 13.52
CA GLY A 191 -1.92 11.70 14.32
C GLY A 191 -1.68 10.37 13.60
N LEU A 192 -1.43 10.34 12.28
CA LEU A 192 -1.12 9.09 11.58
C LEU A 192 0.27 8.52 11.90
N ASP A 193 1.16 9.30 12.51
CA ASP A 193 2.50 8.82 12.92
C ASP A 193 2.41 7.65 13.91
N ALA A 194 1.37 7.58 14.75
CA ALA A 194 1.16 6.49 15.69
C ALA A 194 0.97 5.13 15.00
N LEU A 195 0.36 5.10 13.80
CA LEU A 195 0.17 3.86 13.04
C LEU A 195 1.48 3.28 12.52
N ARG A 196 2.51 4.12 12.40
CA ARG A 196 3.84 3.67 11.99
C ARG A 196 4.48 2.76 13.04
N GLU A 197 4.26 3.02 14.32
CA GLU A 197 4.80 2.20 15.42
C GLU A 197 4.26 0.76 15.35
N ASP A 198 2.95 0.60 15.08
CA ASP A 198 2.35 -0.72 14.88
C ASP A 198 2.90 -1.45 13.64
N ASP A 199 3.09 -0.71 12.55
CA ASP A 199 3.71 -1.25 11.34
C ASP A 199 5.16 -1.71 11.59
N ASP A 200 5.92 -0.93 12.38
CA ASP A 200 7.32 -1.22 12.76
C ASP A 200 7.39 -2.48 13.62
N TRP A 201 6.54 -2.59 14.65
CA TRP A 201 6.46 -3.78 15.48
C TRP A 201 6.17 -5.04 14.66
N GLN A 202 5.22 -4.97 13.72
CA GLN A 202 4.87 -6.13 12.90
C GLN A 202 5.95 -6.45 11.85
N LEU A 203 6.70 -5.44 11.39
CA LEU A 203 7.88 -5.64 10.55
C LEU A 203 8.99 -6.37 11.30
N GLU A 204 9.23 -6.03 12.57
CA GLU A 204 10.21 -6.71 13.42
C GLU A 204 9.87 -8.20 13.60
N VAL A 205 8.59 -8.54 13.76
CA VAL A 205 8.14 -9.95 13.82
C VAL A 205 8.50 -10.70 12.53
N MET A 206 8.35 -10.07 11.37
CA MET A 206 8.72 -10.65 10.08
C MET A 206 10.24 -10.75 9.93
N GLN A 207 10.97 -9.72 10.37
CA GLN A 207 12.43 -9.67 10.37
C GLN A 207 13.03 -10.78 11.23
N GLU A 208 12.47 -11.03 12.41
CA GLU A 208 12.91 -12.11 13.29
C GLU A 208 12.64 -13.49 12.68
N ALA A 209 11.48 -13.68 12.04
CA ALA A 209 11.18 -14.95 11.37
C ALA A 209 12.19 -15.26 10.25
N VAL A 210 12.58 -14.26 9.45
CA VAL A 210 13.61 -14.41 8.42
C VAL A 210 14.99 -14.69 9.05
N ARG A 211 15.37 -13.95 10.09
CA ARG A 211 16.65 -14.10 10.79
C ARG A 211 16.81 -15.49 11.42
N GLU A 212 15.76 -15.98 12.06
CA GLU A 212 15.74 -17.30 12.70
C GLU A 212 15.45 -18.45 11.71
N GLN A 213 15.32 -18.15 10.41
CA GLN A 213 14.99 -19.13 9.36
C GLN A 213 13.75 -19.97 9.67
N ARG A 214 12.69 -19.32 10.14
CA ARG A 214 11.41 -19.96 10.48
C ARG A 214 10.31 -19.49 9.54
N SER A 215 9.23 -20.28 9.45
CA SER A 215 8.01 -19.81 8.80
C SER A 215 7.50 -18.54 9.47
N TRP A 216 7.23 -17.51 8.66
CA TRP A 216 6.55 -16.29 9.10
C TRP A 216 5.03 -16.46 9.15
N ASP A 217 4.47 -17.39 8.35
CA ASP A 217 3.05 -17.75 8.34
C ASP A 217 2.80 -18.86 9.36
N ARG A 218 2.77 -18.48 10.64
CA ARG A 218 2.46 -19.40 11.74
C ARG A 218 0.95 -19.57 11.91
N PRO A 219 0.46 -20.78 12.27
CA PRO A 219 -0.95 -20.98 12.57
C PRO A 219 -1.45 -19.98 13.60
N GLU A 220 -2.52 -19.27 13.27
CA GLU A 220 -3.15 -18.33 14.19
C GLU A 220 -3.81 -19.08 15.35
N THR A 221 -3.48 -18.72 16.58
CA THR A 221 -4.32 -19.06 17.72
C THR A 221 -5.49 -18.08 17.77
N LEU A 222 -6.59 -18.46 18.44
CA LEU A 222 -7.74 -17.57 18.63
C LEU A 222 -7.33 -16.24 19.29
N HIS A 223 -6.36 -16.28 20.21
CA HIS A 223 -5.81 -15.08 20.85
C HIS A 223 -5.09 -14.15 19.85
N VAL A 224 -4.25 -14.70 18.96
CA VAL A 224 -3.55 -13.92 17.93
C VAL A 224 -4.53 -13.31 16.94
N ALA A 225 -5.54 -14.09 16.52
CA ALA A 225 -6.58 -13.59 15.61
C ALA A 225 -7.38 -12.44 16.26
N ALA A 226 -7.73 -12.56 17.54
CA ALA A 226 -8.41 -11.50 18.29
C ALA A 226 -7.54 -10.24 18.42
N ALA A 227 -6.25 -10.39 18.72
CA ALA A 227 -5.31 -9.26 18.81
C ALA A 227 -5.15 -8.54 17.46
N ARG A 228 -5.05 -9.28 16.35
CA ARG A 228 -5.01 -8.70 14.98
C ARG A 228 -6.29 -7.96 14.64
N LEU A 229 -7.45 -8.49 15.03
CA LEU A 229 -8.72 -7.79 14.84
C LEU A 229 -8.78 -6.50 15.64
N ALA A 230 -8.36 -6.53 16.91
CA ALA A 230 -8.31 -5.34 17.75
C ALA A 230 -7.41 -4.25 17.14
N SER A 231 -6.19 -4.60 16.72
CA SER A 231 -5.27 -3.66 16.05
C SER A 231 -5.86 -3.05 14.77
N ARG A 232 -6.63 -3.81 13.98
CA ARG A 232 -7.34 -3.26 12.80
C ARG A 232 -8.44 -2.28 13.18
N CYS A 233 -9.20 -2.58 14.23
CA CYS A 233 -10.22 -1.66 14.75
C CYS A 233 -9.58 -0.38 15.27
N ASP A 234 -8.51 -0.50 16.08
CA ASP A 234 -7.78 0.65 16.61
C ASP A 234 -7.22 1.53 15.47
N ALA A 235 -6.64 0.91 14.44
CA ALA A 235 -6.17 1.64 13.26
C ALA A 235 -7.30 2.37 12.51
N ALA A 236 -8.48 1.74 12.38
CA ALA A 236 -9.63 2.37 11.76
C ALA A 236 -10.15 3.56 12.58
N ASP A 237 -10.22 3.43 13.90
CA ASP A 237 -10.68 4.49 14.81
C ASP A 237 -9.70 5.67 14.80
N LEU A 238 -8.39 5.40 14.85
CA LEU A 238 -7.34 6.43 14.75
C LEU A 238 -7.38 7.16 13.41
N TYR A 239 -7.57 6.42 12.30
CA TYR A 239 -7.65 7.01 10.97
C TYR A 239 -8.89 7.90 10.81
N GLU A 240 -10.07 7.45 11.27
CA GLU A 240 -11.28 8.28 11.27
C GLU A 240 -11.13 9.52 12.17
N ALA A 241 -10.49 9.39 13.33
CA ALA A 241 -10.17 10.53 14.19
C ALA A 241 -9.23 11.53 13.50
N ALA A 242 -8.20 11.05 12.78
CA ALA A 242 -7.29 11.89 12.02
C ALA A 242 -8.01 12.62 10.87
N LEU A 243 -8.96 11.97 10.19
CA LEU A 243 -9.79 12.63 9.18
C LEU A 243 -10.62 13.78 9.75
N LEU A 244 -11.16 13.63 10.96
CA LEU A 244 -11.90 14.71 11.64
C LEU A 244 -11.03 15.95 11.95
N ALA A 245 -9.71 15.79 12.00
CA ALA A 245 -8.78 16.89 12.16
C ALA A 245 -8.44 17.61 10.83
N ASP A 246 -8.84 17.07 9.67
CA ASP A 246 -8.59 17.70 8.38
C ASP A 246 -9.61 18.83 8.10
N PRO A 247 -9.14 20.05 7.78
CA PRO A 247 -10.03 21.19 7.53
C PRO A 247 -11.02 21.01 6.37
N LEU A 248 -10.68 20.17 5.39
CA LEU A 248 -11.54 19.92 4.22
C LEU A 248 -12.41 18.68 4.39
N TRP A 249 -12.18 17.87 5.43
CA TRP A 249 -12.99 16.69 5.66
C TRP A 249 -14.44 17.07 5.97
N ARG A 250 -15.32 16.73 5.03
CA ARG A 250 -16.76 17.06 5.08
C ARG A 250 -17.05 18.56 5.22
N GLY A 251 -16.09 19.43 4.91
CA GLY A 251 -16.27 20.89 4.77
C GLY A 251 -16.86 21.62 5.99
N GLY A 252 -16.66 21.10 7.21
CA GLY A 252 -17.18 21.69 8.46
C GLY A 252 -18.69 21.49 8.67
N GLY A 253 -19.10 21.13 9.89
CA GLY A 253 -20.51 20.93 10.27
C GLY A 253 -21.42 22.14 10.02
#